data_AF-A0A2S2NB22-F1
#
_entry.id   AF-A0A2S2NB22-F1
#
_cell.length_a   1.000
_cell.length_b   1.000
_cell.length_c   1.000
_cell.angle_alpha   90.00
_cell.angle_beta   90.00
_cell.angle_gamma   90.00
#
_symmetry.space_group_name_H-M   'P 1'
#
loop_
_entity.id
_entity.type
_entity.pdbx_description
1 polymer ?
#
loop_
_entity_poly.entity_id
_entity_poly.type
_entity_poly.pdbx_seq_one_letter_code
_entity_poly.pdbx_strand_id
1 'polypeptide(L)'
;IIEYFDYTGRKTIAIYLLQNAVQCRTMIPSVEQTEIVLTMVSPLVKDQPDQPIGEEDPEDFAEEQSLLGRFVHHMKADEPDLQFKILMAEREHFSLGGNKRICYTLPPLVFQAYQLALIYSGKRDQDELWEKKCRKIFQFCHQTILELTKAELAELPLRLFLQGALTISQINFKNYETVAYEFYSQVY
;
A
#
# COMPACT_ATOMS: atom_id res chain seq x y z
N ILE A 1 -11.08 1.41 -24.23
CA ILE A 1 -10.68 0.12 -24.85
C ILE A 1 -10.86 -1.02 -23.85
N ILE A 2 -10.21 -0.99 -22.68
CA ILE A 2 -10.35 -2.02 -21.63
C ILE A 2 -11.82 -2.20 -21.20
N GLU A 3 -12.58 -1.11 -21.10
CA GLU A 3 -14.01 -1.13 -20.70
C GLU A 3 -14.95 -1.87 -21.68
N TYR A 4 -14.51 -2.16 -22.90
CA TYR A 4 -15.31 -2.93 -23.87
C TYR A 4 -15.18 -4.44 -23.70
N PHE A 5 -14.25 -4.90 -22.85
CA PHE A 5 -14.07 -6.32 -22.53
C PHE A 5 -14.96 -6.72 -21.35
N ASP A 6 -15.32 -8.00 -21.30
CA ASP A 6 -15.93 -8.62 -20.14
C ASP A 6 -14.96 -8.70 -18.95
N TYR A 7 -15.46 -9.08 -17.78
CA TYR A 7 -14.66 -9.25 -16.56
C TYR A 7 -13.39 -10.09 -16.80
N THR A 8 -13.54 -11.26 -17.44
CA THR A 8 -12.44 -12.19 -17.71
C THR A 8 -11.38 -11.56 -18.59
N GLY A 9 -11.77 -10.92 -19.71
CA GLY A 9 -10.83 -10.23 -20.59
C GLY A 9 -10.09 -9.09 -19.87
N ARG A 10 -10.80 -8.28 -19.08
CA ARG A 10 -10.18 -7.21 -18.28
C ARG A 10 -9.20 -7.76 -17.25
N LYS A 11 -9.55 -8.85 -16.57
CA LYS A 11 -8.68 -9.52 -15.58
C LYS A 11 -7.40 -10.05 -16.22
N THR A 12 -7.50 -10.76 -17.35
CA THR A 12 -6.35 -11.28 -18.09
C THR A 12 -5.42 -10.15 -18.56
N ILE A 13 -5.98 -9.06 -19.09
CA ILE A 13 -5.19 -7.88 -19.49
C ILE A 13 -4.50 -7.26 -18.27
N ALA A 14 -5.21 -7.12 -17.14
CA ALA A 14 -4.64 -6.58 -15.91
C ALA A 14 -3.44 -7.41 -15.42
N ILE A 15 -3.57 -8.73 -15.37
CA ILE A 15 -2.49 -9.65 -14.98
C ILE A 15 -1.29 -9.48 -15.92
N TYR A 16 -1.51 -9.47 -17.24
CA TYR A 16 -0.44 -9.29 -18.21
C TYR A 16 0.28 -7.94 -18.06
N LEU A 17 -0.47 -6.85 -17.85
CA LEU A 17 0.10 -5.52 -17.62
C LEU A 17 0.98 -5.50 -16.37
N LEU A 18 0.51 -6.08 -15.26
CA LEU A 18 1.29 -6.15 -14.02
C LEU A 18 2.53 -7.04 -14.17
N GLN A 19 2.41 -8.21 -14.78
CA GLN A 19 3.54 -9.10 -15.04
C GLN A 19 4.61 -8.40 -15.88
N ASN A 20 4.20 -7.74 -16.96
CA ASN A 20 5.11 -7.00 -17.82
C ASN A 20 5.79 -5.85 -17.06
N ALA A 21 5.03 -5.05 -16.30
CA ALA A 21 5.59 -3.93 -15.54
C ALA A 21 6.60 -4.40 -14.48
N VAL A 22 6.29 -5.49 -13.77
CA VAL A 22 7.19 -6.09 -12.78
C VAL A 22 8.45 -6.66 -13.44
N GLN A 23 8.30 -7.37 -14.57
CA GLN A 23 9.42 -7.98 -15.31
C GLN A 23 10.35 -6.92 -15.91
N CYS A 24 9.79 -5.88 -16.51
CA CYS A 24 10.54 -4.78 -17.13
C CYS A 24 11.04 -3.75 -16.11
N ARG A 25 10.66 -3.88 -14.83
CA ARG A 25 10.93 -2.91 -13.77
C ARG A 25 10.45 -1.50 -14.13
N THR A 26 9.29 -1.43 -14.76
CA THR A 26 8.66 -0.15 -15.11
C THR A 26 8.33 0.61 -13.83
N MET A 27 8.76 1.87 -13.75
CA MET A 27 8.49 2.74 -12.61
C MET A 27 7.29 3.63 -12.92
N ILE A 28 6.45 3.87 -11.91
CA ILE A 28 5.29 4.76 -11.96
C ILE A 28 5.55 5.95 -11.03
N PRO A 29 6.20 7.02 -11.52
CA PRO A 29 6.68 8.13 -10.68
C PRO A 29 5.67 9.25 -10.43
N SER A 30 4.40 9.12 -10.86
CA SER A 30 3.40 10.16 -10.66
C SER A 30 2.06 9.63 -10.12
N VAL A 31 1.33 10.52 -9.45
CA VAL A 31 -0.02 10.26 -8.93
C VAL A 31 -0.98 9.95 -10.09
N GLU A 32 -0.93 10.74 -11.16
CA GLU A 32 -1.78 10.54 -12.34
C GLU A 32 -1.55 9.16 -12.97
N GLN A 33 -0.29 8.75 -13.14
CA GLN A 33 0.00 7.41 -13.68
C GLN A 33 -0.41 6.31 -12.71
N THR A 34 -0.31 6.54 -11.40
CA THR A 34 -0.77 5.62 -10.36
C THR A 34 -2.29 5.39 -10.47
N GLU A 35 -3.08 6.45 -10.52
CA GLU A 35 -4.54 6.39 -10.67
C GLU A 35 -4.94 5.69 -11.98
N ILE A 36 -4.28 6.03 -13.09
CA ILE A 36 -4.53 5.41 -14.39
C ILE A 36 -4.23 3.91 -14.34
N VAL A 37 -3.08 3.50 -13.81
CA VAL A 37 -2.70 2.08 -13.75
C VAL A 37 -3.63 1.30 -12.82
N LEU A 38 -3.92 1.80 -11.62
CA LEU A 38 -4.84 1.14 -10.68
C LEU A 38 -6.27 1.06 -11.21
N THR A 39 -6.67 1.99 -12.09
CA THR A 39 -7.94 1.90 -12.83
C THR A 39 -7.89 0.81 -13.91
N MET A 40 -6.80 0.73 -14.67
CA MET A 40 -6.61 -0.32 -15.70
C MET A 40 -6.57 -1.72 -15.08
N VAL A 41 -6.00 -1.88 -13.90
CA VAL A 41 -5.91 -3.17 -13.18
C VAL A 41 -7.01 -3.34 -12.13
N SER A 42 -8.09 -2.55 -12.22
CA SER A 42 -9.18 -2.56 -11.24
C SER A 42 -9.82 -3.92 -10.95
N PRO A 43 -9.90 -4.90 -11.89
CA PRO A 43 -10.39 -6.25 -11.56
C PRO A 43 -9.55 -6.97 -10.50
N LEU A 44 -8.27 -6.62 -10.35
CA LEU A 44 -7.38 -7.17 -9.33
C LEU A 44 -7.42 -6.35 -8.03
N VAL A 45 -7.80 -5.08 -8.11
CA VAL A 45 -7.84 -4.14 -6.97
C VAL A 45 -9.12 -4.28 -6.16
N LYS A 46 -10.28 -4.44 -6.83
CA LYS A 46 -11.60 -4.48 -6.19
C LYS A 46 -12.58 -5.37 -6.93
N ASP A 47 -13.61 -5.83 -6.20
CA ASP A 47 -14.72 -6.57 -6.80
C ASP A 47 -15.40 -5.74 -7.89
N GLN A 48 -15.75 -6.42 -8.99
CA GLN A 48 -16.41 -5.80 -10.14
C GLN A 48 -17.90 -6.14 -10.16
N PRO A 49 -18.77 -5.22 -10.62
CA PRO A 49 -20.22 -5.45 -10.63
C PRO A 49 -20.65 -6.59 -11.57
N ASP A 50 -19.87 -6.85 -12.62
CA ASP A 50 -20.05 -7.90 -13.62
C ASP A 50 -19.22 -9.16 -13.34
N GLN A 51 -18.58 -9.25 -12.17
CA GLN A 51 -17.79 -10.42 -11.77
C GLN A 51 -18.70 -11.66 -11.65
N PRO A 52 -18.35 -12.79 -12.30
CA PRO A 52 -19.14 -14.01 -12.20
C PRO A 52 -19.26 -14.49 -10.75
N ILE A 53 -20.46 -14.94 -10.37
CA ILE A 53 -20.70 -15.55 -9.06
C ILE A 53 -20.22 -17.01 -9.13
N GLY A 54 -19.09 -17.29 -8.51
CA GLY A 54 -18.49 -18.62 -8.42
C GLY A 54 -17.35 -18.64 -7.41
N GLU A 55 -16.95 -19.83 -6.97
CA GLU A 55 -15.71 -19.97 -6.19
C GLU A 55 -14.52 -19.77 -7.13
N GLU A 56 -13.76 -18.72 -6.85
CA GLU A 56 -12.45 -18.51 -7.45
C GLU A 56 -11.45 -19.46 -6.81
N ASP A 57 -10.56 -20.03 -7.61
CA ASP A 57 -9.52 -20.90 -7.10
C ASP A 57 -8.63 -20.10 -6.10
N PRO A 58 -8.47 -20.55 -4.84
CA PRO A 58 -7.71 -19.81 -3.84
C PRO A 58 -6.23 -19.63 -4.20
N GLU A 59 -5.63 -20.55 -4.95
CA GLU A 59 -4.23 -20.50 -5.38
C GLU A 59 -4.08 -19.43 -6.46
N ASP A 60 -4.92 -19.47 -7.50
CA ASP A 60 -4.94 -18.45 -8.56
C ASP A 60 -5.16 -17.04 -7.98
N PHE A 61 -6.12 -16.90 -7.06
CA PHE A 61 -6.37 -15.61 -6.40
C PHE A 61 -5.15 -15.13 -5.62
N ALA A 62 -4.50 -16.01 -4.85
CA ALA A 62 -3.32 -15.65 -4.07
C ALA A 62 -2.15 -15.25 -4.98
N GLU A 63 -1.94 -15.92 -6.12
CA GLU A 63 -0.92 -15.54 -7.10
C GLU A 63 -1.17 -14.14 -7.68
N GLU A 64 -2.41 -13.86 -8.06
CA GLU A 64 -2.82 -12.57 -8.61
C GLU A 64 -2.66 -11.43 -7.59
N GLN A 65 -3.10 -11.65 -6.36
CA GLN A 65 -2.95 -10.66 -5.30
C GLN A 65 -1.48 -10.47 -4.90
N SER A 66 -0.67 -11.53 -4.94
CA SER A 66 0.78 -11.45 -4.73
C SER A 66 1.47 -10.66 -5.84
N LEU A 67 1.02 -10.80 -7.09
CA LEU A 67 1.51 -10.00 -8.21
C LEU A 67 1.19 -8.51 -8.01
N LEU A 68 -0.04 -8.18 -7.59
CA LEU A 68 -0.42 -6.81 -7.28
C LEU A 68 0.38 -6.24 -6.09
N GLY A 69 0.56 -7.03 -5.02
CA GLY A 69 1.39 -6.65 -3.87
C GLY A 69 2.85 -6.41 -4.25
N ARG A 70 3.41 -7.17 -5.20
CA ARG A 70 4.75 -6.89 -5.76
C ARG A 70 4.77 -5.61 -6.59
N PHE A 71 3.72 -5.37 -7.37
CA PHE A 71 3.61 -4.18 -8.21
C PHE A 71 3.57 -2.89 -7.40
N VAL A 72 3.08 -2.91 -6.15
CA VAL A 72 3.13 -1.77 -5.22
C VAL A 72 4.53 -1.14 -5.17
N HIS A 73 5.61 -1.94 -5.21
CA HIS A 73 7.00 -1.45 -5.19
C HIS A 73 7.45 -0.68 -6.43
N HIS A 74 6.66 -0.68 -7.50
CA HIS A 74 6.96 0.04 -8.74
C HIS A 74 6.37 1.44 -8.77
N MET A 75 5.42 1.76 -7.87
CA MET A 75 4.85 3.10 -7.72
C MET A 75 5.74 3.95 -6.83
N LYS A 76 6.76 4.54 -7.46
CA LYS A 76 7.80 5.28 -6.75
C LYS A 76 8.25 6.54 -7.48
N ALA A 77 8.24 7.65 -6.76
CA ALA A 77 8.81 8.94 -7.12
C ALA A 77 10.14 9.19 -6.41
N ASP A 78 11.01 9.98 -7.03
CA ASP A 78 12.29 10.40 -6.45
C ASP A 78 12.11 11.48 -5.36
N GLU A 79 11.05 12.27 -5.48
CA GLU A 79 10.73 13.35 -4.56
C GLU A 79 9.85 12.82 -3.40
N PRO A 80 10.29 12.94 -2.13
CA PRO A 80 9.56 12.37 -0.99
C PRO A 80 8.11 12.86 -0.79
N ASP A 81 7.80 14.13 -1.05
CA ASP A 81 6.45 14.66 -0.90
C ASP A 81 5.52 14.08 -1.97
N LEU A 82 6.02 13.90 -3.20
CA LEU A 82 5.34 13.23 -4.30
C LEU A 82 5.16 11.73 -3.99
N GLN A 83 6.16 11.07 -3.42
CA GLN A 83 6.01 9.68 -2.95
C GLN A 83 4.86 9.56 -1.95
N PHE A 84 4.75 10.49 -1.00
CA PHE A 84 3.65 10.45 -0.04
C PHE A 84 2.28 10.62 -0.71
N LYS A 85 2.18 11.46 -1.76
CA LYS A 85 0.94 11.60 -2.54
C LYS A 85 0.58 10.32 -3.29
N ILE A 86 1.57 9.64 -3.87
CA ILE A 86 1.39 8.34 -4.52
C ILE A 86 0.86 7.31 -3.50
N LEU A 87 1.49 7.20 -2.32
CA LEU A 87 1.03 6.29 -1.25
C LEU A 87 -0.42 6.57 -0.81
N MET A 88 -0.83 7.85 -0.74
CA MET A 88 -2.21 8.21 -0.43
C MET A 88 -3.18 7.74 -1.53
N ALA A 89 -2.85 7.96 -2.80
CA ALA A 89 -3.66 7.51 -3.93
C ALA A 89 -3.77 5.98 -3.97
N GLU A 90 -2.66 5.27 -3.78
CA GLU A 90 -2.64 3.81 -3.66
C GLU A 90 -3.59 3.32 -2.56
N ARG A 91 -3.52 3.93 -1.37
CA ARG A 91 -4.40 3.55 -0.25
C ARG A 91 -5.87 3.71 -0.60
N GLU A 92 -6.24 4.82 -1.23
CA GLU A 92 -7.62 5.08 -1.64
C GLU A 92 -8.14 3.97 -2.55
N HIS A 93 -7.35 3.54 -3.54
CA HIS A 93 -7.70 2.44 -4.42
C HIS A 93 -7.75 1.08 -3.71
N PHE A 94 -6.74 0.75 -2.90
CA PHE A 94 -6.67 -0.55 -2.23
C PHE A 94 -7.72 -0.74 -1.14
N SER A 95 -8.16 0.35 -0.48
CA SER A 95 -9.24 0.30 0.52
C SER A 95 -10.57 -0.23 -0.05
N LEU A 96 -10.76 -0.13 -1.38
CA LEU A 96 -11.92 -0.67 -2.08
C LEU A 96 -11.87 -2.19 -2.30
N GLY A 97 -10.72 -2.83 -2.04
CA GLY A 97 -10.49 -4.25 -2.33
C GLY A 97 -11.17 -5.24 -1.38
N GLY A 98 -11.66 -4.74 -0.24
CA GLY A 98 -12.26 -5.55 0.82
C GLY A 98 -11.25 -6.47 1.51
N ASN A 99 -11.71 -7.16 2.56
CA ASN A 99 -10.87 -7.94 3.47
C ASN A 99 -9.98 -8.98 2.77
N LYS A 100 -10.46 -9.58 1.67
CA LYS A 100 -9.73 -10.61 0.92
C LYS A 100 -8.48 -10.09 0.19
N ARG A 101 -8.46 -8.82 -0.22
CA ARG A 101 -7.38 -8.24 -1.04
C ARG A 101 -6.44 -7.35 -0.24
N ILE A 102 -6.98 -6.60 0.71
CA ILE A 102 -6.19 -5.63 1.49
C ILE A 102 -5.03 -6.29 2.25
N CYS A 103 -5.17 -7.56 2.62
CA CYS A 103 -4.11 -8.33 3.28
C CYS A 103 -2.86 -8.57 2.42
N TYR A 104 -2.96 -8.42 1.10
CA TYR A 104 -1.83 -8.54 0.17
C TYR A 104 -1.25 -7.18 -0.22
N THR A 105 -2.08 -6.14 -0.30
CA THR A 105 -1.69 -4.83 -0.87
C THR A 105 -1.35 -3.77 0.18
N LEU A 106 -2.02 -3.75 1.33
CA LEU A 106 -1.73 -2.77 2.38
C LEU A 106 -0.41 -3.03 3.13
N PRO A 107 0.06 -4.27 3.37
CA PRO A 107 1.37 -4.48 3.99
C PRO A 107 2.53 -3.85 3.21
N PRO A 108 2.72 -4.10 1.88
CA PRO A 108 3.82 -3.46 1.14
C PRO A 108 3.67 -1.94 1.11
N LEU A 109 2.44 -1.40 1.06
CA LEU A 109 2.17 0.04 1.16
C LEU A 109 2.66 0.63 2.49
N VAL A 110 2.35 -0.03 3.61
CA VAL A 110 2.80 0.39 4.96
C VAL A 110 4.33 0.34 5.06
N PHE A 111 4.97 -0.71 4.51
CA PHE A 111 6.44 -0.79 4.49
C PHE A 111 7.08 0.35 3.68
N GLN A 112 6.50 0.73 2.54
CA GLN A 112 6.98 1.89 1.79
C GLN A 112 6.80 3.19 2.55
N ALA A 113 5.69 3.35 3.26
CA ALA A 113 5.48 4.51 4.13
C ALA A 113 6.53 4.58 5.25
N TYR A 114 6.89 3.46 5.89
CA TYR A 114 8.00 3.42 6.85
C TYR A 114 9.35 3.78 6.22
N GLN A 115 9.65 3.27 5.03
CA GLN A 115 10.87 3.66 4.30
C GLN A 115 10.88 5.17 4.00
N LEU A 116 9.74 5.74 3.64
CA LEU A 116 9.61 7.17 3.40
C LEU A 116 9.87 7.99 4.68
N ALA A 117 9.39 7.54 5.83
CA ALA A 117 9.69 8.19 7.11
C ALA A 117 11.21 8.19 7.42
N LEU A 118 11.89 7.09 7.12
CA LEU A 118 13.36 7.01 7.25
C LEU A 118 14.07 7.98 6.28
N ILE A 119 13.56 8.14 5.06
CA ILE A 119 14.10 9.11 4.09
C ILE A 119 13.97 10.54 4.61
N TYR A 120 12.83 10.90 5.20
CA TYR A 120 12.65 12.22 5.83
C TYR A 120 13.61 12.44 7.00
N SER A 121 13.81 11.42 7.84
CA SER A 121 14.80 11.47 8.92
C SER A 121 16.22 11.71 8.41
N GLY A 122 16.62 11.07 7.30
CA GLY A 122 17.91 11.29 6.65
C GLY A 122 18.08 12.68 6.02
N LYS A 123 16.98 13.39 5.76
CA LYS A 123 16.96 14.75 5.19
C LYS A 123 16.64 15.85 6.23
N ARG A 124 16.77 15.55 7.53
CA ARG A 124 16.42 16.47 8.63
C ARG A 124 17.09 17.85 8.56
N ASP A 125 18.28 17.94 7.96
CA ASP A 125 19.03 19.20 7.82
C ASP A 125 18.54 20.07 6.65
N GLN A 126 17.69 19.52 5.76
CA GLN A 126 17.21 20.17 4.54
C GLN A 126 15.72 20.53 4.60
N ASP A 127 14.96 19.96 5.54
CA ASP A 127 13.51 20.13 5.66
C ASP A 127 13.13 20.40 7.11
N GLU A 128 12.79 21.64 7.45
CA GLU A 128 12.37 22.04 8.80
C GLU A 128 11.07 21.34 9.24
N LEU A 129 10.26 20.84 8.30
CA LEU A 129 8.97 20.20 8.56
C LEU A 129 9.08 18.67 8.61
N TRP A 130 10.29 18.10 8.55
CA TRP A 130 10.51 16.64 8.50
C TRP A 130 9.78 15.90 9.64
N GLU A 131 9.79 16.43 10.87
CA GLU A 131 9.10 15.81 12.02
C GLU A 131 7.59 15.75 11.81
N LYS A 132 7.01 16.84 11.29
CA LYS A 132 5.57 16.93 11.02
C LYS A 132 5.18 15.96 9.91
N LYS A 133 6.03 15.80 8.88
CA LYS A 133 5.85 14.83 7.80
C LYS A 133 5.94 13.40 8.32
N CYS A 134 6.94 13.06 9.14
CA CYS A 134 7.05 11.76 9.80
C CYS A 134 5.80 11.42 10.62
N ARG A 135 5.29 12.36 11.44
CA ARG A 135 4.04 12.16 12.19
C ARG A 135 2.85 11.87 11.28
N LYS A 136 2.71 12.61 10.18
CA LYS A 136 1.64 12.38 9.19
C LYS A 136 1.75 10.99 8.55
N ILE A 137 2.96 10.54 8.26
CA ILE A 137 3.23 9.20 7.73
C ILE A 137 2.85 8.12 8.76
N PHE A 138 3.21 8.28 10.03
CA PHE A 138 2.84 7.31 11.06
C PHE A 138 1.33 7.28 11.32
N GLN A 139 0.65 8.43 11.28
CA GLN A 139 -0.83 8.47 11.32
C GLN A 139 -1.45 7.72 10.12
N PHE A 140 -0.91 7.93 8.92
CA PHE A 140 -1.30 7.18 7.73
C PHE A 140 -1.11 5.66 7.92
N CYS A 141 0.06 5.23 8.42
CA CYS A 141 0.33 3.82 8.69
C CYS A 141 -0.63 3.25 9.71
N HIS A 142 -0.86 3.96 10.82
CA HIS A 142 -1.76 3.52 11.88
C HIS A 142 -3.18 3.27 11.35
N GLN A 143 -3.74 4.23 10.61
CA GLN A 143 -5.08 4.06 10.02
C GLN A 143 -5.12 2.90 9.01
N THR A 144 -4.08 2.75 8.20
CA THR A 144 -3.98 1.65 7.22
C THR A 144 -3.92 0.28 7.91
N ILE A 145 -3.19 0.16 9.01
CA ILE A 145 -3.10 -1.08 9.78
C ILE A 145 -4.41 -1.38 10.50
N LEU A 146 -5.14 -0.35 10.99
CA LEU A 146 -6.48 -0.53 11.55
C LEU A 146 -7.52 -0.98 10.51
N GLU A 147 -7.31 -0.75 9.22
CA GLU A 147 -8.15 -1.36 8.18
C GLU A 147 -7.85 -2.86 8.05
N LEU A 148 -6.58 -3.27 8.20
CA LEU A 148 -6.17 -4.67 8.18
C LEU A 148 -6.70 -5.49 9.37
N THR A 149 -6.87 -4.88 10.55
CA THR A 149 -7.42 -5.59 11.72
C THR A 149 -8.86 -6.04 11.48
N LYS A 150 -9.61 -5.36 10.59
CA LYS A 150 -10.96 -5.77 10.18
C LYS A 150 -10.98 -7.00 9.28
N ALA A 151 -9.84 -7.40 8.71
CA ALA A 151 -9.72 -8.58 7.86
C ALA A 151 -9.51 -9.88 8.64
N GLU A 152 -9.76 -9.89 9.96
CA GLU A 152 -9.61 -11.04 10.87
C GLU A 152 -8.19 -11.65 10.90
N LEU A 153 -7.19 -10.88 10.48
CA LEU A 153 -5.79 -11.27 10.58
C LEU A 153 -5.24 -10.90 11.95
N ALA A 154 -5.01 -11.89 12.81
CA ALA A 154 -4.50 -11.63 14.16
C ALA A 154 -3.01 -11.22 14.16
N GLU A 155 -2.16 -11.88 13.37
CA GLU A 155 -0.70 -11.68 13.48
C GLU A 155 -0.13 -10.58 12.58
N LEU A 156 -0.70 -10.38 11.40
CA LEU A 156 -0.13 -9.47 10.40
C LEU A 156 -0.18 -7.99 10.85
N PRO A 157 -1.32 -7.44 11.30
CA PRO A 157 -1.39 -6.08 11.82
C PRO A 157 -0.47 -5.87 13.03
N LEU A 158 -0.38 -6.86 13.91
CA LEU A 158 0.49 -6.84 15.08
C LEU A 158 1.96 -6.68 14.69
N ARG A 159 2.44 -7.46 13.72
CA ARG A 159 3.82 -7.35 13.21
C ARG A 159 4.07 -5.98 12.57
N LEU A 160 3.09 -5.43 11.86
CA LEU A 160 3.18 -4.10 11.26
C LEU A 160 3.24 -3.01 12.34
N PHE A 161 2.41 -3.07 13.39
CA PHE A 161 2.48 -2.14 14.51
C PHE A 161 3.82 -2.21 15.25
N LEU A 162 4.33 -3.41 15.53
CA LEU A 162 5.65 -3.58 16.14
C LEU A 162 6.77 -3.00 15.26
N GLN A 163 6.74 -3.26 13.94
CA GLN A 163 7.70 -2.69 13.02
C GLN A 163 7.61 -1.15 12.96
N GLY A 164 6.40 -0.61 13.02
CA GLY A 164 6.16 0.83 13.14
C GLY A 164 6.78 1.41 14.40
N ALA A 165 6.54 0.80 15.56
CA ALA A 165 7.13 1.21 16.82
C ALA A 165 8.67 1.20 16.79
N LEU A 166 9.28 0.14 16.24
CA LEU A 166 10.73 0.08 16.03
C LEU A 166 11.24 1.21 15.13
N THR A 167 10.53 1.49 14.04
CA THR A 167 10.90 2.55 13.09
C THR A 167 10.80 3.94 13.75
N ILE A 168 9.76 4.19 14.56
CA ILE A 168 9.59 5.43 15.33
C ILE A 168 10.77 5.63 16.29
N SER A 169 11.15 4.59 17.03
CA SER A 169 12.30 4.61 17.96
C SER A 169 13.65 4.77 17.26
N GLN A 170 13.78 4.42 15.99
CA GLN A 170 15.00 4.70 15.22
C GLN A 170 15.10 6.16 14.79
N ILE A 171 13.97 6.75 14.37
CA ILE A 171 13.92 8.13 13.86
C ILE A 171 14.10 9.17 14.99
N ASN A 172 13.58 8.91 16.19
CA ASN A 172 13.72 9.77 17.38
C ASN A 172 13.31 11.24 17.15
N PHE A 173 12.21 11.48 16.43
CA PHE A 173 11.64 12.84 16.27
C PHE A 173 10.95 13.31 17.57
N LYS A 174 10.71 14.61 17.73
CA LYS A 174 10.06 15.14 18.95
C LYS A 174 8.75 14.40 19.29
N ASN A 175 8.55 14.03 20.56
CA ASN A 175 7.42 13.22 21.08
C ASN A 175 7.22 11.86 20.37
N TYR A 176 8.28 11.25 19.81
CA TYR A 176 8.21 9.91 19.25
C TYR A 176 7.68 8.88 20.26
N GLU A 177 7.97 9.04 21.56
CA GLU A 177 7.52 8.14 22.64
C GLU A 177 6.00 8.00 22.71
N THR A 178 5.25 9.10 22.57
CA THR A 178 3.78 9.06 22.57
C THR A 178 3.25 8.28 21.37
N VAL A 179 3.81 8.53 20.18
CA VAL A 179 3.39 7.84 18.95
C VAL A 179 3.79 6.37 18.99
N ALA A 180 4.98 6.05 19.51
CA ALA A 180 5.42 4.67 19.72
C ALA A 180 4.50 3.95 20.72
N TYR A 181 4.11 4.61 21.81
CA TYR A 181 3.17 4.06 22.79
C TYR A 181 1.79 3.78 22.17
N GLU A 182 1.27 4.67 21.32
CA GLU A 182 0.04 4.42 20.56
C GLU A 182 0.16 3.12 19.75
N PHE A 183 1.27 2.93 19.03
CA PHE A 183 1.52 1.71 18.26
C PHE A 183 1.66 0.46 19.15
N TYR A 184 2.37 0.55 20.27
CA TYR A 184 2.49 -0.56 21.23
C TYR A 184 1.14 -0.92 21.85
N SER A 185 0.29 0.06 22.15
CA SER A 185 -1.02 -0.18 22.78
C SER A 185 -1.99 -0.94 21.87
N GLN A 186 -1.79 -0.94 20.54
CA GLN A 186 -2.58 -1.76 19.60
C GLN A 186 -2.14 -3.23 19.55
N VAL A 187 -1.00 -3.58 20.15
CA VAL A 187 -0.41 -4.93 20.16
C VAL A 187 -0.81 -5.73 21.40
N TYR A 188 -1.27 -5.06 22.46
CA TYR A 188 -1.70 -5.63 23.74
C TYR A 188 -3.22 -5.56 23.91
#